data_AF-A0A0F6AEY8-F1
#
_entry.id   AF-A0A0F6AEY8-F1
#
_cell.length_a   1.000
_cell.length_b   1.000
_cell.length_c   1.000
_cell.angle_alpha   90.00
_cell.angle_beta   90.00
_cell.angle_gamma   90.00
#
_symmetry.space_group_name_H-M   'P 1'
#
loop_
_entity.id
_entity.type
_entity.pdbx_description
1 polymer ?
#
loop_
_entity_poly.entity_id
_entity_poly.type
_entity_poly.pdbx_seq_one_letter_code
_entity_poly.pdbx_strand_id
1 'polypeptide(L)'
;MENVNWIAISISLLSSMASIAIAIAALRNSRISEKNNELARSSFELAQKSNELAKRSNDAKIYLDMMDIYMSKEFKYALKAIRTAQEKEIDTFPAEWFKSHQSGEQWAKDVDDARRKVKYFYRNVAQLYNENLISFDLVKAICKPQGWRVLIELIEPMEQISNSHYNRSTYEIIKQAGAENEAEGLKPPSRIGK
;
A
#
# COMPACT_ATOMS: atom_id res chain seq x y z
N MET A 1 54.64 -0.39 70.96
CA MET A 1 53.86 -1.33 70.14
C MET A 1 52.48 -0.78 69.73
N GLU A 2 52.09 0.45 70.06
CA GLU A 2 50.73 0.99 69.76
C GLU A 2 50.54 1.54 68.33
N ASN A 3 51.63 1.91 67.63
CA ASN A 3 51.56 2.53 66.30
C ASN A 3 51.01 1.60 65.19
N VAL A 4 51.12 0.29 65.36
CA VAL A 4 50.67 -0.71 64.37
C VAL A 4 49.13 -0.82 64.35
N ASN A 5 48.47 -0.56 65.49
CA ASN A 5 47.02 -0.71 65.63
C ASN A 5 46.25 0.42 64.92
N TRP A 6 46.75 1.66 65.00
CA TRP A 6 46.16 2.81 64.30
C TRP A 6 46.31 2.69 62.78
N ILE A 7 47.43 2.17 62.28
CA ILE A 7 47.65 1.94 60.85
C ILE A 7 46.68 0.86 60.33
N ALA A 8 46.50 -0.24 61.07
CA ALA A 8 45.58 -1.31 60.70
C ALA A 8 44.11 -0.85 60.69
N ILE A 9 43.69 -0.04 61.67
CA ILE A 9 42.35 0.58 61.72
C ILE A 9 42.14 1.54 60.55
N SER A 10 43.16 2.31 60.19
CA SER A 10 43.10 3.27 59.07
C SER A 10 42.93 2.56 57.72
N ILE A 11 43.67 1.47 57.50
CA ILE A 11 43.61 0.68 56.26
C ILE A 11 42.25 -0.01 56.11
N SER A 12 41.67 -0.56 57.19
CA SER A 12 40.35 -1.22 57.14
C SER A 12 39.22 -0.22 56.88
N LEU A 13 39.29 0.99 57.44
CA LEU A 13 38.37 2.09 57.16
C LEU A 13 38.46 2.55 55.69
N LEU A 14 39.67 2.73 55.15
CA LEU A 14 39.89 3.08 53.74
C LEU A 14 39.33 2.02 52.78
N SER A 15 39.56 0.73 53.06
CA SER A 15 39.02 -0.38 52.27
C SER A 15 37.49 -0.44 52.31
N SER A 16 36.90 -0.19 53.47
CA SER A 16 35.44 -0.13 53.64
C SER A 16 34.83 1.04 52.88
N MET A 17 35.43 2.23 52.94
CA MET A 17 34.97 3.39 52.17
C MET A 17 35.09 3.18 50.66
N ALA A 18 36.17 2.55 50.19
CA ALA A 18 36.32 2.19 48.78
C ALA A 18 35.22 1.22 48.32
N SER A 19 34.90 0.22 49.15
CA SER A 19 33.83 -0.74 48.86
C SER A 19 32.45 -0.07 48.78
N ILE A 20 32.17 0.87 49.69
CA ILE A 20 30.94 1.68 49.67
C ILE A 20 30.87 2.55 48.40
N ALA A 21 31.96 3.20 48.03
CA ALA A 21 32.01 4.02 46.82
C ALA A 21 31.78 3.19 45.54
N ILE A 22 32.34 1.99 45.46
CA ILE A 22 32.12 1.03 44.36
C ILE A 22 30.64 0.62 44.30
N ALA A 23 30.04 0.28 45.45
CA ALA A 23 28.63 -0.10 45.51
C ALA A 23 27.69 1.05 45.07
N ILE A 24 27.97 2.28 45.49
CA ILE A 24 27.22 3.47 45.06
C ILE A 24 27.34 3.69 43.54
N ALA A 25 28.55 3.56 42.99
CA ALA A 25 28.77 3.67 41.54
C ALA A 25 28.04 2.59 40.76
N ALA A 26 28.05 1.34 41.24
CA ALA A 26 27.34 0.22 40.64
C ALA A 26 25.81 0.44 40.62
N LEU A 27 25.24 0.91 41.74
CA LEU A 27 23.80 1.24 41.82
C LEU A 27 23.42 2.38 40.85
N ARG A 28 24.27 3.40 40.73
CA ARG A 28 24.05 4.50 39.79
C ARG A 28 24.09 4.01 38.34
N ASN A 29 25.07 3.16 38.01
CA ASN A 29 25.18 2.55 36.69
C ASN A 29 23.98 1.66 36.36
N SER A 30 23.49 0.85 37.31
CA SER A 30 22.28 0.03 37.13
C SER A 30 21.07 0.89 36.79
N ARG A 31 20.82 1.96 37.56
CA ARG A 31 19.70 2.89 37.29
C ARG A 31 19.84 3.61 35.95
N ILE A 32 21.05 3.98 35.56
CA ILE A 32 21.30 4.59 34.24
C ILE A 32 21.02 3.57 33.14
N SER A 33 21.44 2.32 33.31
CA SER A 33 21.18 1.23 32.35
C SER A 33 19.68 0.95 32.20
N GLU A 34 18.93 0.93 33.29
CA GLU A 34 17.46 0.78 33.27
C GLU A 34 16.81 1.91 32.47
N LYS A 35 17.14 3.17 32.77
CA LYS A 35 16.63 4.34 32.04
C LYS A 35 17.00 4.30 30.56
N ASN A 36 18.22 3.88 30.23
CA ASN A 36 18.65 3.75 28.84
C ASN A 36 17.86 2.67 28.11
N ASN A 37 17.57 1.55 28.76
CA ASN A 37 16.74 0.48 28.18
C ASN A 37 15.29 0.94 27.97
N GLU A 38 14.71 1.69 28.90
CA GLU A 38 13.37 2.28 28.76
C GLU A 38 13.31 3.28 27.61
N LEU A 39 14.31 4.18 27.52
CA LEU A 39 14.43 5.14 26.42
C LEU A 39 14.60 4.44 25.07
N ALA A 40 15.38 3.37 25.01
CA ALA A 40 15.55 2.58 23.79
C ALA A 40 14.22 1.94 23.34
N ARG A 41 13.43 1.39 24.28
CA ARG A 41 12.10 0.82 23.99
C ARG A 41 11.14 1.89 23.49
N SER A 42 11.04 3.01 24.19
CA SER A 42 10.19 4.14 23.79
C SER A 42 10.59 4.69 22.41
N SER A 43 11.89 4.82 22.15
CA SER A 43 12.39 5.28 20.83
C SER A 43 12.04 4.30 19.72
N PHE A 44 12.13 3.00 19.98
CA PHE A 44 11.74 1.96 19.02
C PHE A 44 10.23 2.00 18.72
N GLU A 45 9.38 2.12 19.75
CA GLU A 45 7.93 2.26 19.58
C GLU A 45 7.56 3.53 18.79
N LEU A 46 8.22 4.66 19.07
CA LEU A 46 8.02 5.90 18.32
C LEU A 46 8.46 5.76 16.86
N ALA A 47 9.58 5.09 16.60
CA ALA A 47 10.05 4.82 15.23
C ALA A 47 9.04 3.94 14.47
N GLN A 48 8.47 2.91 15.11
CA GLN A 48 7.42 2.09 14.51
C GLN A 48 6.17 2.91 14.18
N LYS A 49 5.65 3.70 15.14
CA LYS A 49 4.50 4.58 14.91
C LYS A 49 4.76 5.60 13.80
N SER A 50 5.97 6.18 13.75
CA SER A 50 6.38 7.11 12.70
C SER A 50 6.36 6.44 11.33
N ASN A 51 6.92 5.23 11.22
CA ASN A 51 6.91 4.45 9.97
C ASN A 51 5.49 4.09 9.52
N GLU A 52 4.62 3.70 10.45
CA GLU A 52 3.22 3.41 10.15
C GLU A 52 2.47 4.66 9.64
N LEU A 53 2.69 5.82 10.27
CA LEU A 53 2.11 7.09 9.84
C LEU A 53 2.62 7.50 8.46
N ALA A 54 3.92 7.35 8.20
CA ALA A 54 4.51 7.63 6.89
C ALA A 54 3.90 6.73 5.81
N LYS A 55 3.74 5.43 6.09
CA LYS A 55 3.07 4.49 5.18
C LYS A 55 1.63 4.91 4.89
N ARG A 56 0.84 5.22 5.93
CA ARG A 56 -0.56 5.68 5.78
C ARG A 56 -0.66 6.98 4.98
N SER A 57 0.27 7.90 5.19
CA SER A 57 0.35 9.15 4.43
C SER A 57 0.61 8.90 2.94
N ASN A 58 1.57 8.03 2.62
CA ASN A 58 1.86 7.63 1.24
C ASN A 58 0.66 6.91 0.60
N ASP A 59 0.04 5.96 1.29
CA ASP A 59 -1.14 5.24 0.80
C ASP A 59 -2.29 6.21 0.51
N ALA A 60 -2.54 7.18 1.39
CA ALA A 60 -3.56 8.21 1.19
C ALA A 60 -3.24 9.10 -0.02
N LYS A 61 -1.97 9.48 -0.21
CA LYS A 61 -1.56 10.27 -1.37
C LYS A 61 -1.77 9.50 -2.68
N ILE A 62 -1.31 8.26 -2.75
CA ILE A 62 -1.48 7.40 -3.95
C ILE A 62 -2.97 7.21 -4.25
N TYR A 63 -3.79 6.98 -3.21
CA TYR A 63 -5.24 6.88 -3.37
C TYR A 63 -5.81 8.14 -4.03
N LEU A 64 -5.49 9.32 -3.50
CA LEU A 64 -5.99 10.59 -4.02
C LEU A 64 -5.55 10.82 -5.46
N ASP A 65 -4.25 10.63 -5.75
CA ASP A 65 -3.69 10.81 -7.11
C ASP A 65 -4.40 9.86 -8.12
N MET A 66 -4.68 8.62 -7.74
CA MET A 66 -5.41 7.67 -8.58
C MET A 66 -6.89 8.04 -8.73
N MET A 67 -7.54 8.50 -7.66
CA MET A 67 -8.94 8.92 -7.72
C MET A 67 -9.13 10.19 -8.55
N ASP A 68 -8.17 11.11 -8.55
CA ASP A 68 -8.20 12.30 -9.41
C ASP A 68 -8.20 11.91 -10.90
N ILE A 69 -7.38 10.92 -11.28
CA ILE A 69 -7.39 10.37 -12.64
C ILE A 69 -8.74 9.71 -12.93
N TYR A 70 -9.22 8.85 -12.03
CA TYR A 70 -10.49 8.14 -12.20
C TYR A 70 -11.69 9.09 -12.36
N MET A 71 -11.70 10.18 -11.59
CA MET A 71 -12.77 11.17 -11.59
C MET A 71 -12.67 12.18 -12.74
N SER A 72 -11.55 12.22 -13.45
CA SER A 72 -11.34 13.11 -14.60
C SER A 72 -12.41 12.93 -15.67
N LYS A 73 -12.71 14.01 -16.41
CA LYS A 73 -13.67 13.96 -17.53
C LYS A 73 -13.21 12.98 -18.60
N GLU A 74 -11.92 12.95 -18.88
CA GLU A 74 -11.32 12.09 -19.89
C GLU A 74 -11.48 10.61 -19.57
N PHE A 75 -11.24 10.22 -18.30
CA PHE A 75 -11.41 8.83 -17.88
C PHE A 75 -12.88 8.40 -17.90
N LYS A 76 -13.79 9.28 -17.43
CA LYS A 76 -15.24 9.07 -17.53
C LYS A 76 -15.70 8.89 -18.98
N TYR A 77 -15.19 9.70 -19.90
CA TYR A 77 -15.50 9.55 -21.32
C TYR A 77 -14.94 8.28 -21.92
N ALA A 78 -13.74 7.85 -21.51
CA ALA A 78 -13.17 6.58 -21.95
C ALA A 78 -14.05 5.38 -21.53
N LEU A 79 -14.46 5.33 -20.26
CA LEU A 79 -15.38 4.29 -19.77
C LEU A 79 -16.72 4.31 -20.53
N LYS A 80 -17.28 5.50 -20.77
CA LYS A 80 -18.54 5.66 -21.50
C LYS A 80 -18.41 5.24 -22.96
N ALA A 81 -17.33 5.64 -23.65
CA ALA A 81 -17.11 5.33 -25.06
C ALA A 81 -17.10 3.82 -25.31
N ILE A 82 -16.41 3.06 -24.45
CA ILE A 82 -16.35 1.60 -24.56
C ILE A 82 -17.73 0.98 -24.35
N ARG A 83 -18.47 1.41 -23.32
CA ARG A 83 -19.83 0.90 -23.06
C ARG A 83 -20.81 1.23 -24.18
N THR A 84 -20.82 2.47 -24.65
CA THR A 84 -21.70 2.89 -25.75
C THR A 84 -21.36 2.17 -27.06
N ALA A 85 -20.10 1.83 -27.30
CA ALA A 85 -19.73 1.01 -28.45
C ALA A 85 -20.23 -0.43 -28.29
N GLN A 86 -20.06 -1.02 -27.10
CA GLN A 86 -20.55 -2.37 -26.81
C GLN A 86 -22.08 -2.48 -26.87
N GLU A 87 -22.83 -1.47 -26.44
CA GLU A 87 -24.30 -1.45 -26.54
C GLU A 87 -24.83 -1.61 -27.98
N LYS A 88 -24.04 -1.23 -28.99
CA LYS A 88 -24.40 -1.38 -30.40
C LYS A 88 -24.16 -2.79 -30.93
N GLU A 89 -23.28 -3.56 -30.29
CA GLU A 89 -22.77 -4.84 -30.78
C GLU A 89 -22.59 -5.86 -29.65
N ILE A 90 -23.61 -6.00 -28.81
CA ILE A 90 -23.54 -6.66 -27.49
C ILE A 90 -22.83 -8.02 -27.51
N ASP A 91 -23.14 -8.89 -28.47
CA ASP A 91 -22.67 -10.29 -28.49
C ASP A 91 -21.34 -10.48 -29.25
N THR A 92 -21.00 -9.57 -30.17
CA THR A 92 -19.85 -9.71 -31.07
C THR A 92 -18.81 -8.60 -30.92
N PHE A 93 -19.01 -7.69 -29.95
CA PHE A 93 -18.24 -6.45 -29.82
C PHE A 93 -16.72 -6.63 -29.92
N PRO A 94 -16.05 -7.54 -29.18
CA PRO A 94 -14.60 -7.67 -29.28
C PRO A 94 -14.10 -8.11 -30.67
N ALA A 95 -14.85 -8.96 -31.37
CA ALA A 95 -14.49 -9.47 -32.69
C ALA A 95 -14.73 -8.41 -33.78
N GLU A 96 -15.87 -7.72 -33.75
CA GLU A 96 -16.19 -6.68 -34.72
C GLU A 96 -15.29 -5.45 -34.52
N TRP A 97 -15.02 -5.06 -33.27
CA TRP A 97 -13.99 -4.06 -32.96
C TRP A 97 -12.64 -4.43 -33.58
N PHE A 98 -12.18 -5.68 -33.42
CA PHE A 98 -10.88 -6.08 -33.94
C PHE A 98 -10.82 -5.99 -35.48
N LYS A 99 -11.87 -6.43 -36.16
CA LYS A 99 -12.00 -6.34 -37.63
C LYS A 99 -12.05 -4.89 -38.12
N SER A 100 -12.85 -4.03 -37.49
CA SER A 100 -12.94 -2.62 -37.84
C SER A 100 -11.66 -1.85 -37.49
N HIS A 101 -10.95 -2.24 -36.42
CA HIS A 101 -9.65 -1.70 -36.07
C HIS A 101 -8.60 -2.04 -37.14
N GLN A 102 -8.57 -3.29 -37.63
CA GLN A 102 -7.71 -3.69 -38.76
C GLN A 102 -8.05 -2.94 -40.05
N SER A 103 -9.34 -2.66 -40.27
CA SER A 103 -9.83 -1.92 -41.43
C SER A 103 -9.62 -0.40 -41.31
N GLY A 104 -9.15 0.09 -40.16
CA GLY A 104 -8.82 1.49 -39.93
C GLY A 104 -10.02 2.41 -39.69
N GLU A 105 -11.18 1.85 -39.34
CA GLU A 105 -12.41 2.60 -39.08
C GLU A 105 -12.27 3.53 -37.86
N GLN A 106 -12.85 4.74 -37.96
CA GLN A 106 -12.65 5.77 -36.95
C GLN A 106 -13.19 5.38 -35.57
N TRP A 107 -14.37 4.77 -35.51
CA TRP A 107 -14.98 4.36 -34.25
C TRP A 107 -14.10 3.35 -33.49
N ALA A 108 -13.46 2.43 -34.21
CA ALA A 108 -12.61 1.40 -33.62
C ALA A 108 -11.30 1.99 -33.07
N LYS A 109 -10.77 3.04 -33.71
CA LYS A 109 -9.65 3.84 -33.20
C LYS A 109 -10.04 4.61 -31.93
N ASP A 110 -11.20 5.26 -31.93
CA ASP A 110 -11.68 6.00 -30.76
C ASP A 110 -11.87 5.07 -29.55
N VAL A 111 -12.41 3.87 -29.80
CA VAL A 111 -12.55 2.81 -28.78
C VAL A 111 -11.18 2.29 -28.32
N ASP A 112 -10.21 2.10 -29.22
CA ASP A 112 -8.86 1.66 -28.84
C ASP A 112 -8.13 2.69 -27.96
N ASP A 113 -8.30 3.98 -28.24
CA ASP A 113 -7.75 5.06 -27.41
C ASP A 113 -8.41 5.09 -26.02
N ALA A 114 -9.73 4.91 -25.95
CA ALA A 114 -10.44 4.78 -24.68
C ALA A 114 -9.96 3.54 -23.90
N ARG A 115 -9.85 2.41 -24.59
CA ARG A 115 -9.39 1.12 -24.04
C ARG A 115 -7.98 1.24 -23.45
N ARG A 116 -7.04 1.89 -24.16
CA ARG A 116 -5.68 2.14 -23.66
C ARG A 116 -5.69 2.97 -22.37
N LYS A 117 -6.50 4.03 -22.29
CA LYS A 117 -6.61 4.87 -21.08
C LYS A 117 -7.07 4.06 -19.87
N VAL A 118 -8.15 3.30 -20.01
CA VAL A 118 -8.68 2.46 -18.93
C VAL A 118 -7.69 1.36 -18.55
N LYS A 119 -7.07 0.71 -19.55
CA LYS A 119 -6.04 -0.33 -19.32
C LYS A 119 -4.85 0.22 -18.55
N TYR A 120 -4.30 1.37 -18.95
CA TYR A 120 -3.11 1.92 -18.31
C TYR A 120 -3.35 2.34 -16.86
N PHE A 121 -4.53 2.88 -16.55
CA PHE A 121 -4.92 3.19 -15.18
C PHE A 121 -4.81 1.96 -14.27
N TYR A 122 -5.51 0.88 -14.62
CA TYR A 122 -5.52 -0.34 -13.80
C TYR A 122 -4.20 -1.13 -13.87
N ARG A 123 -3.47 -1.07 -15.00
CA ARG A 123 -2.12 -1.63 -15.09
C ARG A 123 -1.17 -0.97 -14.10
N ASN A 124 -1.22 0.36 -13.97
CA ASN A 124 -0.36 1.07 -13.03
C ASN A 124 -0.70 0.68 -11.58
N VAL A 125 -1.97 0.51 -11.24
CA VAL A 125 -2.41 0.01 -9.93
C VAL A 125 -1.86 -1.40 -9.67
N ALA A 126 -2.03 -2.34 -10.61
CA ALA A 126 -1.52 -3.70 -10.46
C ALA A 126 0.01 -3.75 -10.39
N GLN A 127 0.70 -2.89 -11.14
CA GLN A 127 2.16 -2.80 -11.12
C GLN A 127 2.67 -2.32 -9.75
N LEU A 128 2.08 -1.25 -9.19
CA LEU A 128 2.43 -0.77 -7.85
C LEU A 128 2.25 -1.87 -6.78
N TYR A 129 1.21 -2.69 -6.92
CA TYR A 129 0.98 -3.83 -6.03
C TYR A 129 2.04 -4.93 -6.21
N ASN A 130 2.32 -5.33 -7.45
CA ASN A 130 3.34 -6.35 -7.76
C ASN A 130 4.75 -5.96 -7.31
N GLU A 131 5.06 -4.65 -7.34
CA GLU A 131 6.32 -4.11 -6.86
C GLU A 131 6.35 -3.94 -5.32
N ASN A 132 5.31 -4.38 -4.60
CA ASN A 132 5.14 -4.24 -3.15
C ASN A 132 5.16 -2.78 -2.65
N LEU A 133 4.80 -1.83 -3.52
CA LEU A 133 4.76 -0.40 -3.19
C LEU A 133 3.43 -0.01 -2.54
N ILE A 134 2.36 -0.77 -2.80
CA ILE A 134 1.04 -0.57 -2.18
C ILE A 134 0.50 -1.89 -1.63
N SER A 135 -0.35 -1.79 -0.61
CA SER A 135 -1.08 -2.93 -0.06
C SER A 135 -2.24 -3.36 -0.98
N PHE A 136 -2.67 -4.61 -0.85
CA PHE A 136 -3.87 -5.08 -1.54
C PHE A 136 -5.14 -4.34 -1.07
N ASP A 137 -5.21 -3.92 0.19
CA ASP A 137 -6.30 -3.09 0.71
C ASP A 137 -6.42 -1.75 -0.04
N LEU A 138 -5.29 -1.15 -0.42
CA LEU A 138 -5.30 0.06 -1.23
C LEU A 138 -5.77 -0.24 -2.67
N VAL A 139 -5.37 -1.37 -3.25
CA VAL A 139 -5.90 -1.83 -4.56
C VAL A 139 -7.42 -1.97 -4.51
N LYS A 140 -7.95 -2.62 -3.46
CA LYS A 140 -9.40 -2.73 -3.21
C LYS A 140 -10.06 -1.37 -3.10
N ALA A 141 -9.48 -0.45 -2.32
CA ALA A 141 -10.01 0.91 -2.19
C ALA A 141 -10.10 1.62 -3.54
N ILE A 142 -9.07 1.51 -4.39
CA ILE A 142 -9.05 2.07 -5.74
C ILE A 142 -10.09 1.39 -6.66
N CYS A 143 -10.37 0.11 -6.45
CA CYS A 143 -11.35 -0.66 -7.21
C CYS A 143 -12.78 -0.59 -6.64
N LYS A 144 -13.04 0.19 -5.57
CA LYS A 144 -14.41 0.39 -5.06
C LYS A 144 -15.36 0.95 -6.12
N PRO A 145 -14.96 1.96 -6.93
CA PRO A 145 -15.73 2.35 -8.09
C PRO A 145 -15.77 1.23 -9.13
N GLN A 146 -16.95 0.92 -9.67
CA GLN A 146 -17.20 -0.21 -10.59
C GLN A 146 -16.66 -0.01 -12.02
N GLY A 147 -15.67 0.86 -12.22
CA GLY A 147 -15.01 1.06 -13.51
C GLY A 147 -14.14 -0.12 -13.94
N TRP A 148 -13.68 -0.92 -12.98
CA TRP A 148 -12.86 -2.11 -13.23
C TRP A 148 -13.63 -3.20 -13.99
N ARG A 149 -14.96 -3.23 -13.89
CA ARG A 149 -15.80 -4.12 -14.71
C ARG A 149 -15.62 -3.89 -16.20
N VAL A 150 -15.43 -2.64 -16.63
CA VAL A 150 -15.12 -2.34 -18.06
C VAL A 150 -13.79 -2.99 -18.46
N LEU A 151 -12.79 -2.96 -17.58
CA LEU A 151 -11.51 -3.63 -17.83
C LEU A 151 -11.69 -5.15 -18.01
N ILE A 152 -12.43 -5.79 -17.12
CA ILE A 152 -12.57 -7.25 -17.10
C ILE A 152 -13.56 -7.76 -18.15
N GLU A 153 -14.75 -7.17 -18.22
CA GLU A 153 -15.85 -7.67 -19.06
C GLU A 153 -15.69 -7.28 -20.53
N LEU A 154 -15.06 -6.13 -20.81
CA LEU A 154 -14.98 -5.59 -22.17
C LEU A 154 -13.55 -5.56 -22.70
N ILE A 155 -12.60 -5.02 -21.94
CA ILE A 155 -11.22 -4.84 -22.42
C ILE A 155 -10.42 -6.14 -22.43
N GLU A 156 -10.59 -7.01 -21.43
CA GLU A 156 -9.87 -8.29 -21.38
C GLU A 156 -10.15 -9.16 -22.61
N PRO A 157 -11.42 -9.38 -23.04
CA PRO A 157 -11.70 -10.10 -24.28
C PRO A 157 -11.09 -9.44 -25.53
N MET A 158 -11.07 -8.11 -25.61
CA MET A 158 -10.42 -7.40 -26.72
C MET A 158 -8.90 -7.64 -26.76
N GLU A 159 -8.25 -7.73 -25.59
CA GLU A 159 -6.82 -8.06 -25.49
C GLU A 159 -6.53 -9.51 -25.82
N GLN A 160 -7.41 -10.45 -25.44
CA GLN A 160 -7.29 -11.86 -25.81
C GLN A 160 -7.28 -12.07 -27.32
N ILE A 161 -8.13 -11.34 -28.06
CA ILE A 161 -8.22 -11.44 -29.52
C ILE A 161 -7.03 -10.74 -30.19
N SER A 162 -6.60 -9.58 -29.67
CA SER A 162 -5.56 -8.78 -30.30
C SER A 162 -4.13 -9.23 -29.96
N ASN A 163 -3.92 -9.88 -28.81
CA ASN A 163 -2.61 -10.34 -28.36
C ASN A 163 -2.71 -11.60 -27.48
N SER A 164 -2.26 -12.75 -28.02
CA SER A 164 -2.23 -14.03 -27.31
C SER A 164 -1.33 -14.04 -26.06
N HIS A 165 -0.36 -13.12 -25.97
CA HIS A 165 0.59 -12.99 -24.86
C HIS A 165 0.30 -11.80 -23.94
N TYR A 166 -0.96 -11.35 -23.87
CA TYR A 166 -1.32 -10.24 -22.99
C TYR A 166 -1.01 -10.55 -21.51
N ASN A 167 -0.66 -9.51 -20.75
CA ASN A 167 -0.34 -9.64 -19.33
C ASN A 167 -1.60 -9.93 -18.51
N ARG A 168 -1.80 -11.20 -18.15
CA ARG A 168 -2.95 -11.66 -17.34
C ARG A 168 -2.90 -11.20 -15.89
N SER A 169 -1.71 -11.00 -15.31
CA SER A 169 -1.55 -10.65 -13.89
C SER A 169 -2.32 -9.38 -13.52
N THR A 170 -2.29 -8.37 -14.37
CA THR A 170 -3.08 -7.14 -14.18
C THR A 170 -4.57 -7.43 -14.02
N TYR A 171 -5.13 -8.27 -14.90
CA TYR A 171 -6.55 -8.57 -14.90
C TYR A 171 -6.94 -9.40 -13.67
N GLU A 172 -6.11 -10.38 -13.29
CA GLU A 172 -6.39 -11.22 -12.11
C GLU A 172 -6.36 -10.43 -10.80
N ILE A 173 -5.36 -9.56 -10.59
CA ILE A 173 -5.27 -8.72 -9.38
C ILE A 173 -6.50 -7.82 -9.25
N ILE A 174 -6.89 -7.18 -10.35
CA ILE A 174 -8.01 -6.23 -10.35
C ILE A 174 -9.35 -6.96 -10.26
N LYS A 175 -9.50 -8.12 -10.91
CA LYS A 175 -10.66 -9.01 -10.79
C LYS A 175 -10.82 -9.49 -9.34
N GLN A 176 -9.74 -9.92 -8.69
CA GLN A 176 -9.77 -10.33 -7.29
C GLN A 176 -10.20 -9.17 -6.38
N ALA A 177 -9.60 -7.99 -6.53
CA ALA A 177 -9.96 -6.81 -5.73
C ALA A 177 -11.43 -6.39 -5.93
N GLY A 178 -11.91 -6.44 -7.18
CA GLY A 178 -13.31 -6.21 -7.52
C GLY A 178 -14.26 -7.23 -6.88
N ALA A 179 -13.95 -8.52 -7.00
CA ALA A 179 -14.74 -9.60 -6.42
C ALA A 179 -14.79 -9.54 -4.88
N GLU A 180 -13.68 -9.18 -4.22
CA GLU A 180 -13.69 -8.97 -2.77
C GLU A 180 -14.54 -7.77 -2.35
N ASN A 181 -14.49 -6.66 -3.09
CA ASN A 181 -15.38 -5.52 -2.85
C ASN A 181 -16.86 -5.89 -3.03
N GLU A 182 -17.18 -6.75 -4.00
CA GLU A 182 -18.54 -7.26 -4.21
C GLU A 182 -18.98 -8.20 -3.08
N ALA A 183 -18.11 -9.11 -2.67
CA ALA A 183 -18.36 -10.06 -1.57
C ALA A 183 -18.51 -9.36 -0.21
N GLU A 184 -17.78 -8.28 0.02
CA GLU A 184 -17.92 -7.46 1.23
C GLU A 184 -19.27 -6.73 1.29
N GLY A 185 -19.93 -6.53 0.14
CA GLY A 185 -21.15 -5.76 0.02
C GLY A 185 -20.98 -4.31 0.47
N LEU A 186 -22.02 -3.49 0.34
CA LEU A 186 -22.10 -2.16 0.95
C LEU A 186 -22.12 -2.26 2.49
N LYS A 187 -21.08 -2.81 3.14
CA LYS A 187 -20.90 -2.66 4.58
C LYS A 187 -20.69 -1.18 4.86
N PRO A 188 -21.61 -0.50 5.56
CA PRO A 188 -21.40 0.90 5.93
C PRO A 188 -20.08 0.99 6.68
N PRO A 189 -19.25 2.02 6.44
CA PRO A 189 -17.98 2.16 7.12
C PRO A 189 -18.22 2.05 8.64
N SER A 190 -17.48 1.14 9.29
CA SER A 190 -17.50 0.99 10.73
C SER A 190 -17.34 2.37 11.34
N ARG A 191 -18.35 2.82 12.12
CA ARG A 191 -18.32 4.13 12.78
C ARG A 191 -16.97 4.27 13.50
N ILE A 192 -16.19 5.27 13.08
CA ILE A 192 -15.01 5.70 13.81
C ILE A 192 -15.53 6.28 15.14
N GLY A 193 -15.25 5.59 16.25
CA GLY A 193 -15.61 6.04 17.60
C GLY A 193 -16.55 5.09 18.34
N LYS A 194 -15.97 4.09 18.99
CA LYS A 194 -16.31 3.68 20.35
C LYS A 194 -15.03 3.42 21.11
#